data_AF-A0A9P6MIQ0-F1
#
_entry.id   AF-A0A9P6MIQ0-F1
#
_cell.length_a   1.000
_cell.length_b   1.000
_cell.length_c   1.000
_cell.angle_alpha   90.00
_cell.angle_beta   90.00
_cell.angle_gamma   90.00
#
_symmetry.space_group_name_H-M   'P 1'
#
loop_
_entity.id
_entity.type
_entity.pdbx_description
1 polymer ?
#
loop_
_entity_poly.entity_id
_entity_poly.type
_entity_poly.pdbx_seq_one_letter_code
_entity_poly.pdbx_strand_id
1 'polypeptide(L)'
;MTVGVVRKGVLGKDGSATMAKLWVVLVVELYKAASRKGLAKGEMDNLPPKDRSEINPQPCQATMDSILETQRRLHEEIDRLEQAVVDQFMLNPKNHKERLLQEHTVDGFLDRITGRSKDLQVLYKDEDGSRKRETEAISGANEFGEFYNRLKKIKDHHRKYPNEAVEPMELEFLDQQPSESKMEALDDMFTGEESGGRNLDLHEVHEQYMNLKSLKRTNYLGYLSEFTLFDEIQRKDKDTNYQKYLDSLCKYLEGFLRRVKPLTNIPEIKDDARKEFDEMWQDGTVPGWPKLEQDSAPSMDLFCVACKKQYAKDTVYNAHLTSKKHIKSAAQLANETANGGSDVPKDQEDIAQVQSKVLAEKHKPDQEMAWTEYLIQKYAEILKPQMEDTKENVERRQTLTGRERDLEVETEQIELDESDDDEEEKVYNPLKLPLGWDGKPIPYWLYKLHGLGVEYNCEICGNYVYKGRKAFDKHFQEWRHAHGMRCLGIPNTRQFHEIVGIEDALALWKKIKGTKPEGSKKDQIEEFEDSEGNVFNKKTYEDLKRQGII
;
A
#
# COMPACT_ATOMS: atom_id res chain seq x y z
N MET A 1 28.91 7.93 -44.88
CA MET A 1 28.45 9.06 -45.72
C MET A 1 26.93 9.12 -45.61
N THR A 2 26.39 10.34 -45.41
CA THR A 2 24.96 10.77 -45.32
C THR A 2 24.12 10.06 -44.24
N VAL A 3 24.02 10.53 -42.99
CA VAL A 3 23.42 11.79 -42.45
C VAL A 3 22.02 12.07 -43.00
N GLY A 4 21.00 11.64 -42.26
CA GLY A 4 19.61 12.05 -42.39
C GLY A 4 19.06 12.46 -41.02
N VAL A 5 19.14 13.76 -40.74
CA VAL A 5 18.62 14.43 -39.54
C VAL A 5 17.09 14.46 -39.62
N VAL A 6 16.39 13.77 -38.71
CA VAL A 6 14.97 14.01 -38.46
C VAL A 6 14.84 14.93 -37.24
N ARG A 7 14.25 16.09 -37.51
CA ARG A 7 14.03 17.20 -36.57
C ARG A 7 13.18 16.78 -35.37
N LYS A 8 13.61 17.24 -34.19
CA LYS A 8 12.77 17.39 -33.00
C LYS A 8 11.56 18.27 -33.35
N GLY A 9 10.40 17.64 -33.48
CA GLY A 9 9.09 18.30 -33.53
C GLY A 9 8.43 18.20 -32.15
N VAL A 10 7.97 19.33 -31.65
CA VAL A 10 7.24 19.51 -30.39
C VAL A 10 6.01 18.60 -30.37
N LEU A 11 6.04 17.53 -29.56
CA LEU A 11 4.84 16.77 -29.21
C LEU A 11 4.16 17.48 -28.05
N GLY A 12 3.00 18.08 -28.33
CA GLY A 12 2.10 18.61 -27.32
C GLY A 12 1.59 17.49 -26.39
N LYS A 13 1.08 17.90 -25.22
CA LYS A 13 0.59 17.04 -24.13
C LYS A 13 -0.39 15.93 -24.58
N ASP A 14 -1.03 16.08 -25.73
CA ASP A 14 -2.01 15.13 -26.26
C ASP A 14 -1.37 13.85 -26.84
N GLY A 15 -0.10 13.89 -27.28
CA GLY A 15 0.59 12.72 -27.86
C GLY A 15 0.92 11.64 -26.84
N SER A 16 1.20 12.03 -25.59
CA SER A 16 1.50 11.13 -24.48
C SER A 16 0.28 10.29 -24.07
N ALA A 17 -0.89 10.93 -24.00
CA ALA A 17 -2.15 10.26 -23.64
C ALA A 17 -2.57 9.21 -24.68
N THR A 18 -2.35 9.45 -25.97
CA THR A 18 -2.61 8.46 -27.03
C THR A 18 -1.66 7.28 -27.00
N MET A 19 -0.38 7.49 -26.67
CA MET A 19 0.60 6.40 -26.56
C MET A 19 0.35 5.55 -25.31
N ALA A 20 -0.02 6.17 -24.19
CA ALA A 20 -0.43 5.45 -22.98
C ALA A 20 -1.69 4.60 -23.23
N LYS A 21 -2.71 5.14 -23.90
CA LYS A 21 -3.91 4.38 -24.29
C LYS A 21 -3.61 3.20 -25.20
N LEU A 22 -2.73 3.39 -26.20
CA LEU A 22 -2.32 2.30 -27.10
C LEU A 22 -1.51 1.22 -26.38
N TRP A 23 -0.66 1.61 -25.43
CA TRP A 23 0.13 0.67 -24.64
C TRP A 23 -0.74 -0.14 -23.67
N VAL A 24 -1.71 0.49 -23.02
CA VAL A 24 -2.67 -0.20 -22.12
C VAL A 24 -3.58 -1.15 -22.91
N VAL A 25 -4.10 -0.75 -24.07
CA VAL A 25 -4.88 -1.66 -24.93
C VAL A 25 -4.04 -2.87 -25.36
N LEU A 26 -2.75 -2.67 -25.66
CA LEU A 26 -1.84 -3.77 -25.99
C LEU A 26 -1.63 -4.69 -24.78
N VAL A 27 -1.39 -4.14 -23.59
CA VAL A 27 -1.17 -4.93 -22.36
C VAL A 27 -2.44 -5.70 -21.97
N VAL A 28 -3.61 -5.07 -22.04
CA VAL A 28 -4.91 -5.70 -21.75
C VAL A 28 -5.23 -6.79 -22.76
N GLU A 29 -4.96 -6.59 -24.06
CA GLU A 29 -5.16 -7.63 -25.08
C GLU A 29 -4.16 -8.78 -24.95
N LEU A 30 -2.90 -8.51 -24.59
CA LEU A 30 -1.91 -9.54 -24.30
C LEU A 30 -2.31 -10.37 -23.06
N TYR A 31 -2.82 -9.72 -22.02
CA TYR A 31 -3.32 -10.38 -20.81
C TYR A 31 -4.59 -11.20 -21.09
N LYS A 32 -5.54 -10.64 -21.86
CA LYS A 32 -6.74 -11.35 -22.36
C LYS A 32 -6.38 -12.52 -23.30
N ALA A 33 -5.25 -12.47 -24.00
CA ALA A 33 -4.75 -13.55 -24.85
C ALA A 33 -4.04 -14.66 -24.07
N ALA A 34 -3.30 -14.31 -23.01
CA ALA A 34 -2.69 -15.26 -22.08
C ALA A 34 -3.75 -16.06 -21.30
N SER A 35 -4.80 -15.39 -20.82
CA SER A 35 -5.92 -16.02 -20.11
C SER A 35 -6.70 -17.04 -20.95
N ARG A 36 -6.71 -16.89 -22.29
CA ARG A 36 -7.39 -17.82 -23.21
C ARG A 36 -6.61 -19.12 -23.47
N LYS A 37 -5.33 -19.21 -23.08
CA LYS A 37 -4.48 -20.38 -23.34
C LYS A 37 -4.25 -21.30 -22.13
N GLY A 38 -4.59 -20.85 -20.92
CA GLY A 38 -4.39 -21.62 -19.68
C GLY A 38 -5.66 -22.34 -19.21
N LEU A 39 -6.01 -23.48 -19.80
CA LEU A 39 -6.99 -24.40 -19.24
C LEU A 39 -6.42 -25.82 -19.26
N ALA A 40 -5.73 -26.17 -18.17
CA ALA A 40 -5.46 -27.55 -17.79
C ALA A 40 -5.86 -27.74 -16.32
N LYS A 41 -6.71 -28.74 -16.07
CA LYS A 41 -7.29 -29.14 -14.78
C LYS A 41 -6.21 -29.65 -13.81
N GLY A 42 -6.34 -29.29 -12.52
CA GLY A 42 -5.72 -30.02 -11.42
C GLY A 42 -5.77 -29.31 -10.06
N GLU A 43 -6.63 -29.80 -9.17
CA GLU A 43 -6.57 -29.78 -7.69
C GLU A 43 -6.33 -28.46 -6.93
N MET A 44 -7.41 -27.94 -6.30
CA MET A 44 -7.33 -27.13 -5.08
C MET A 44 -8.39 -27.61 -4.11
N ASP A 45 -7.97 -28.40 -3.11
CA ASP A 45 -8.69 -28.59 -1.87
C ASP A 45 -7.72 -28.33 -0.70
N ASN A 46 -8.18 -27.52 0.26
CA ASN A 46 -7.63 -27.20 1.58
C ASN A 46 -6.77 -25.93 1.74
N LEU A 47 -7.45 -24.80 2.01
CA LEU A 47 -6.97 -23.77 2.94
C LEU A 47 -8.12 -23.32 3.87
N PRO A 48 -7.83 -22.97 5.14
CA PRO A 48 -8.84 -22.80 6.20
C PRO A 48 -9.55 -21.43 6.12
N PRO A 49 -10.75 -21.30 6.72
CA PRO A 49 -11.56 -20.09 6.61
C PRO A 49 -11.01 -19.00 7.54
N LYS A 50 -10.72 -17.82 6.98
CA LYS A 50 -10.55 -16.59 7.78
C LYS A 50 -11.93 -15.93 7.93
N ASP A 51 -12.31 -15.74 9.19
CA ASP A 51 -13.46 -14.95 9.63
C ASP A 51 -13.49 -13.60 8.91
N ARG A 52 -14.58 -13.36 8.16
CA ARG A 52 -14.99 -12.02 7.71
C ARG A 52 -16.28 -11.67 8.45
N SER A 53 -16.15 -11.17 9.66
CA SER A 53 -17.21 -10.40 10.32
C SER A 53 -16.85 -8.92 10.20
N GLU A 54 -17.78 -8.14 9.61
CA GLU A 54 -17.86 -6.67 9.68
C GLU A 54 -16.81 -5.96 8.79
N ILE A 55 -17.12 -5.11 7.81
CA ILE A 55 -18.26 -4.25 7.47
C ILE A 55 -18.32 -4.22 5.93
N ASN A 56 -19.43 -4.61 5.32
CA ASN A 56 -19.66 -4.48 3.88
C ASN A 56 -20.85 -3.53 3.69
N PRO A 57 -20.65 -2.29 3.18
CA PRO A 57 -21.79 -1.49 2.75
C PRO A 57 -22.36 -2.20 1.51
N GLN A 58 -23.51 -2.85 1.67
CA GLN A 58 -24.17 -3.53 0.57
C GLN A 58 -24.47 -2.51 -0.55
N PRO A 59 -23.90 -2.67 -1.76
CA PRO A 59 -24.38 -1.89 -2.89
C PRO A 59 -25.83 -2.28 -3.15
N CYS A 60 -26.67 -1.28 -3.41
CA CYS A 60 -28.11 -1.40 -3.61
C CYS A 60 -28.45 -2.56 -4.56
N GLN A 61 -28.78 -3.73 -4.00
CA GLN A 61 -29.33 -4.86 -4.73
C GLN A 61 -30.81 -4.59 -4.96
N ALA A 62 -31.10 -3.66 -5.87
CA ALA A 62 -32.41 -3.57 -6.48
C ALA A 62 -32.66 -4.89 -7.23
N THR A 63 -33.48 -5.74 -6.63
CA THR A 63 -33.96 -7.02 -7.15
C THR A 63 -34.70 -6.81 -8.47
N MET A 64 -33.96 -6.87 -9.57
CA MET A 64 -34.49 -7.21 -10.89
C MET A 64 -33.89 -8.56 -11.26
N ASP A 65 -34.70 -9.62 -11.13
CA ASP A 65 -34.37 -10.99 -11.56
C ASP A 65 -34.37 -11.09 -13.10
N SER A 66 -33.61 -10.22 -13.77
CA SER A 66 -33.37 -10.25 -15.21
C SER A 66 -31.92 -10.56 -15.46
N ILE A 67 -31.68 -11.57 -16.28
CA ILE A 67 -30.34 -12.02 -16.65
C ILE A 67 -29.70 -10.99 -17.58
N LEU A 68 -30.49 -10.38 -18.46
CA LEU A 68 -30.01 -9.31 -19.35
C LEU A 68 -29.60 -8.06 -18.57
N GLU A 69 -30.35 -7.66 -17.54
CA GLU A 69 -29.95 -6.52 -16.69
C GLU A 69 -28.70 -6.87 -15.86
N THR A 70 -28.60 -8.11 -15.38
CA THR A 70 -27.39 -8.58 -14.69
C THR A 70 -26.17 -8.54 -15.63
N GLN A 71 -26.31 -8.99 -16.88
CA GLN A 71 -25.25 -8.91 -17.89
C GLN A 71 -24.88 -7.45 -18.20
N ARG A 72 -25.86 -6.56 -18.37
CA ARG A 72 -25.64 -5.12 -18.59
C ARG A 72 -24.84 -4.51 -17.44
N ARG A 73 -25.24 -4.78 -16.19
CA ARG A 73 -24.57 -4.28 -14.99
C ARG A 73 -23.14 -4.81 -14.86
N LEU A 74 -22.90 -6.09 -15.15
CA LEU A 74 -21.56 -6.67 -15.12
C LEU A 74 -20.63 -6.06 -16.18
N HIS A 75 -21.13 -5.84 -17.40
CA HIS A 75 -20.39 -5.12 -18.44
C HIS A 75 -20.09 -3.69 -18.03
N GLU A 76 -21.08 -2.97 -17.48
CA GLU A 76 -20.87 -1.61 -16.98
C GLU A 76 -19.80 -1.58 -15.88
N GLU A 77 -19.83 -2.50 -14.91
CA GLU A 77 -18.81 -2.56 -13.86
C GLU A 77 -17.40 -2.82 -14.43
N ILE A 78 -17.27 -3.69 -15.42
CA ILE A 78 -15.99 -3.92 -16.12
C ILE A 78 -15.51 -2.64 -16.81
N ASP A 79 -16.37 -1.95 -17.56
CA ASP A 79 -16.02 -0.70 -18.24
C ASP A 79 -15.61 0.40 -17.24
N ARG A 80 -16.29 0.49 -16.09
CA ARG A 80 -15.92 1.44 -15.02
C ARG A 80 -14.59 1.08 -14.37
N LEU A 81 -14.34 -0.19 -14.12
CA LEU A 81 -13.06 -0.66 -13.59
C LEU A 81 -11.91 -0.40 -14.59
N GLU A 82 -12.13 -0.64 -15.89
CA GLU A 82 -11.14 -0.32 -16.94
C GLU A 82 -10.85 1.19 -16.97
N GLN A 83 -11.87 2.05 -16.85
CA GLN A 83 -11.70 3.49 -16.73
C GLN A 83 -10.96 3.88 -15.44
N ALA A 84 -11.29 3.25 -14.31
CA ALA A 84 -10.62 3.48 -13.03
C ALA A 84 -9.14 3.10 -13.07
N VAL A 85 -8.78 2.01 -13.75
CA VAL A 85 -7.37 1.65 -14.00
C VAL A 85 -6.67 2.74 -14.80
N VAL A 86 -7.31 3.27 -15.84
CA VAL A 86 -6.75 4.39 -16.62
C VAL A 86 -6.58 5.63 -15.75
N ASP A 87 -7.59 5.98 -14.96
CA ASP A 87 -7.55 7.14 -14.07
C ASP A 87 -6.44 7.01 -13.01
N GLN A 88 -6.25 5.82 -12.45
CA GLN A 88 -5.11 5.51 -11.59
C GLN A 88 -3.79 5.80 -12.30
N PHE A 89 -3.56 5.26 -13.50
CA PHE A 89 -2.31 5.50 -14.24
C PHE A 89 -2.11 6.95 -14.69
N MET A 90 -3.16 7.77 -14.71
CA MET A 90 -3.06 9.20 -14.96
C MET A 90 -2.59 9.99 -13.73
N LEU A 91 -2.68 9.40 -12.53
CA LEU A 91 -2.05 9.94 -11.32
C LEU A 91 -0.53 9.75 -11.43
N ASN A 92 0.22 10.79 -11.07
CA ASN A 92 1.69 10.74 -11.04
C ASN A 92 2.15 10.55 -9.59
N PRO A 93 2.49 9.32 -9.16
CA PRO A 93 3.01 9.09 -7.82
C PRO A 93 4.36 9.79 -7.67
N LYS A 94 4.52 10.55 -6.59
CA LYS A 94 5.77 11.24 -6.23
C LYS A 94 6.70 10.29 -5.47
N ASN A 95 6.11 9.48 -4.58
CA ASN A 95 6.84 8.67 -3.62
C ASN A 95 6.77 7.17 -3.95
N HIS A 96 7.70 6.38 -3.39
CA HIS A 96 7.71 4.91 -3.53
C HIS A 96 6.40 4.30 -3.01
N LYS A 97 5.94 4.73 -1.83
CA LYS A 97 4.71 4.25 -1.22
C LYS A 97 3.48 4.53 -2.06
N GLU A 98 3.35 5.74 -2.60
CA GLU A 98 2.23 6.11 -3.48
C GLU A 98 2.21 5.25 -4.75
N ARG A 99 3.38 4.99 -5.35
CA ARG A 99 3.49 4.11 -6.51
C ARG A 99 3.05 2.68 -6.16
N LEU A 100 3.50 2.18 -5.02
CA LEU A 100 3.13 0.84 -4.56
C LEU A 100 1.63 0.75 -4.27
N LEU A 101 1.04 1.78 -3.63
CA LEU A 101 -0.40 1.87 -3.39
C LEU A 101 -1.20 1.89 -4.70
N GLN A 102 -0.75 2.67 -5.69
CA GLN A 102 -1.33 2.71 -7.02
C GLN A 102 -1.31 1.31 -7.66
N GLU A 103 -0.18 0.60 -7.61
CA GLU A 103 -0.05 -0.76 -8.15
C GLU A 103 -1.01 -1.75 -7.46
N HIS A 104 -1.11 -1.73 -6.12
CA HIS A 104 -2.06 -2.56 -5.37
C HIS A 104 -3.52 -2.22 -5.68
N THR A 105 -3.84 -0.94 -5.85
CA THR A 105 -5.19 -0.50 -6.20
C THR A 105 -5.58 -1.02 -7.60
N VAL A 106 -4.66 -0.92 -8.56
CA VAL A 106 -4.85 -1.46 -9.91
C VAL A 106 -4.99 -2.98 -9.88
N ASP A 107 -4.16 -3.69 -9.11
CA ASP A 107 -4.27 -5.14 -8.94
C ASP A 107 -5.67 -5.56 -8.43
N GLY A 108 -6.17 -4.87 -7.40
CA GLY A 108 -7.53 -5.07 -6.90
C GLY A 108 -8.62 -4.82 -7.95
N PHE A 109 -8.43 -3.85 -8.85
CA PHE A 109 -9.33 -3.62 -9.99
C PHE A 109 -9.26 -4.77 -11.01
N LEU A 110 -8.06 -5.28 -11.33
CA LEU A 110 -7.88 -6.39 -12.25
C LEU A 110 -8.49 -7.70 -11.72
N ASP A 111 -8.37 -7.94 -10.42
CA ASP A 111 -9.03 -9.07 -9.75
C ASP A 111 -10.55 -8.98 -9.83
N ARG A 112 -11.12 -7.79 -9.59
CA ARG A 112 -12.55 -7.54 -9.78
C ARG A 112 -12.96 -7.77 -11.23
N ILE A 113 -12.25 -7.21 -12.21
CA ILE A 113 -12.53 -7.40 -13.65
C ILE A 113 -12.53 -8.89 -14.00
N THR A 114 -11.54 -9.64 -13.50
CA THR A 114 -11.42 -11.09 -13.73
C THR A 114 -12.60 -11.85 -13.13
N GLY A 115 -13.01 -11.51 -11.91
CA GLY A 115 -14.20 -12.07 -11.26
C GLY A 115 -15.47 -11.82 -12.06
N ARG A 116 -15.75 -10.55 -12.42
CA ARG A 116 -16.93 -10.17 -13.22
C ARG A 116 -16.93 -10.81 -14.60
N SER A 117 -15.77 -10.91 -15.24
CA SER A 117 -15.62 -11.58 -16.53
C SER A 117 -15.95 -13.08 -16.46
N LYS A 118 -15.58 -13.76 -15.37
CA LYS A 118 -15.94 -15.17 -15.14
C LYS A 118 -17.45 -15.33 -14.94
N ASP A 119 -18.07 -14.49 -14.11
CA ASP A 119 -19.52 -14.49 -13.90
C ASP A 119 -20.27 -14.28 -15.23
N LEU A 120 -19.80 -13.33 -16.02
CA LEU A 120 -20.33 -13.02 -17.34
C LEU A 120 -20.19 -14.21 -18.29
N GLN A 121 -19.04 -14.86 -18.35
CA GLN A 121 -18.85 -16.07 -19.16
C GLN A 121 -19.85 -17.17 -18.80
N VAL A 122 -20.14 -17.38 -17.51
CA VAL A 122 -21.16 -18.36 -17.07
C VAL A 122 -22.53 -17.96 -17.60
N LEU A 123 -22.94 -16.70 -17.47
CA LEU A 123 -24.24 -16.22 -17.96
C LEU A 123 -24.37 -16.26 -19.49
N TYR A 124 -23.29 -16.13 -20.24
CA TYR A 124 -23.30 -16.23 -21.71
C TYR A 124 -23.26 -17.68 -22.21
N LYS A 125 -22.65 -18.61 -21.46
CA LYS A 125 -22.72 -20.05 -21.77
C LYS A 125 -24.15 -20.57 -21.71
N ASP A 126 -24.99 -20.00 -20.83
CA ASP A 126 -26.43 -20.27 -20.73
C ASP A 126 -26.74 -21.78 -20.61
N GLU A 127 -26.02 -22.49 -19.74
CA GLU A 127 -26.17 -23.95 -19.57
C GLU A 127 -27.58 -24.35 -19.12
N ASP A 128 -28.27 -23.48 -18.39
CA ASP A 128 -29.64 -23.63 -17.90
C ASP A 128 -30.70 -23.05 -18.87
N GLY A 129 -30.29 -22.49 -20.00
CA GLY A 129 -31.15 -21.91 -21.04
C GLY A 129 -32.04 -20.76 -20.54
N SER A 130 -31.71 -20.16 -19.41
CA SER A 130 -32.50 -19.12 -18.76
C SER A 130 -32.43 -17.79 -19.52
N ARG A 131 -31.26 -17.45 -20.06
CA ARG A 131 -31.06 -16.27 -20.90
C ARG A 131 -31.82 -16.38 -22.21
N LYS A 132 -31.77 -17.55 -22.85
CA LYS A 132 -32.55 -17.82 -24.07
C LYS A 132 -34.05 -17.68 -23.81
N ARG A 133 -34.57 -18.29 -22.74
CA ARG A 133 -35.98 -18.18 -22.34
C ARG A 133 -36.41 -16.74 -22.09
N GLU A 134 -35.59 -15.95 -21.39
CA GLU A 134 -35.88 -14.53 -21.17
C GLU A 134 -35.91 -13.75 -22.48
N THR A 135 -34.95 -14.00 -23.38
CA THR A 135 -34.86 -13.33 -24.68
C THR A 135 -36.07 -13.66 -25.57
N GLU A 136 -36.50 -14.93 -25.59
CA GLU A 136 -37.70 -15.38 -26.30
C GLU A 136 -38.99 -14.78 -25.70
N ALA A 137 -39.06 -14.60 -24.38
CA ALA A 137 -40.19 -13.96 -23.73
C ALA A 137 -40.31 -12.47 -24.11
N ILE A 138 -39.18 -11.78 -24.28
CA ILE A 138 -39.14 -10.37 -24.72
C ILE A 138 -39.47 -10.23 -26.21
N SER A 139 -38.97 -11.14 -27.05
CA SER A 139 -39.10 -11.09 -28.52
C SER A 139 -40.26 -11.95 -29.07
N GLY A 140 -41.15 -12.45 -28.20
CA GLY A 140 -42.22 -13.38 -28.55
C GLY A 140 -43.52 -12.69 -28.98
N ALA A 141 -44.60 -13.44 -29.23
CA ALA A 141 -45.87 -12.85 -29.72
C ALA A 141 -46.61 -11.92 -28.72
N ASN A 142 -46.21 -11.90 -27.44
CA ASN A 142 -46.85 -11.10 -26.37
C ASN A 142 -45.89 -10.08 -25.74
N GLU A 143 -45.08 -9.41 -26.57
CA GLU A 143 -44.05 -8.43 -26.17
C GLU A 143 -44.61 -7.35 -25.25
N PHE A 144 -45.75 -6.75 -25.63
CA PHE A 144 -46.38 -5.67 -24.88
C PHE A 144 -46.85 -6.12 -23.49
N GLY A 145 -47.44 -7.33 -23.39
CA GLY A 145 -47.91 -7.87 -22.11
C GLY A 145 -46.76 -8.09 -21.12
N GLU A 146 -45.67 -8.67 -21.59
CA GLU A 146 -44.46 -8.90 -20.78
C GLU A 146 -43.81 -7.58 -20.35
N PHE A 147 -43.71 -6.61 -21.26
CA PHE A 147 -43.20 -5.27 -20.95
C PHE A 147 -44.02 -4.59 -19.84
N TYR A 148 -45.36 -4.56 -19.95
CA TYR A 148 -46.20 -3.93 -18.93
C TYR A 148 -46.15 -4.66 -17.59
N ASN A 149 -46.00 -5.98 -17.57
CA ASN A 149 -45.81 -6.76 -16.34
C ASN A 149 -44.50 -6.39 -15.64
N ARG A 150 -43.39 -6.29 -16.39
CA ARG A 150 -42.10 -5.84 -15.84
C ARG A 150 -42.18 -4.42 -15.33
N LEU A 151 -42.74 -3.49 -16.13
CA LEU A 151 -42.94 -2.10 -15.74
C LEU A 151 -43.77 -1.97 -14.45
N LYS A 152 -44.81 -2.79 -14.31
CA LYS A 152 -45.63 -2.82 -13.09
C LYS A 152 -44.79 -3.23 -11.88
N LYS A 153 -43.95 -4.27 -11.98
CA LYS A 153 -43.02 -4.66 -10.90
C LYS A 153 -42.08 -3.52 -10.51
N ILE A 154 -41.50 -2.80 -11.49
CA ILE A 154 -40.64 -1.64 -11.23
C ILE A 154 -41.40 -0.55 -10.46
N LYS A 155 -42.61 -0.20 -10.92
CA LYS A 155 -43.45 0.81 -10.26
C LYS A 155 -43.87 0.40 -8.85
N ASP A 156 -44.21 -0.86 -8.64
CA ASP A 156 -44.58 -1.40 -7.33
C ASP A 156 -43.38 -1.37 -6.36
N HIS A 157 -42.17 -1.67 -6.85
CA HIS A 157 -40.93 -1.54 -6.08
C HIS A 157 -40.69 -0.10 -5.65
N HIS A 158 -40.70 0.85 -6.60
CA HIS A 158 -40.46 2.27 -6.32
C HIS A 158 -41.53 2.88 -5.41
N ARG A 159 -42.77 2.37 -5.46
CA ARG A 159 -43.84 2.76 -4.55
C ARG A 159 -43.59 2.25 -3.13
N LYS A 160 -43.00 1.06 -2.98
CA LYS A 160 -42.65 0.46 -1.68
C LYS A 160 -41.41 1.11 -1.06
N TYR A 161 -40.45 1.53 -1.89
CA TYR A 161 -39.18 2.13 -1.48
C TYR A 161 -38.98 3.53 -2.11
N PRO A 162 -39.78 4.55 -1.73
CA PRO A 162 -39.73 5.87 -2.36
C PRO A 162 -38.48 6.70 -2.02
N ASN A 163 -37.81 6.37 -0.91
CA ASN A 163 -36.61 7.09 -0.43
C ASN A 163 -35.32 6.29 -0.63
N GLU A 164 -35.35 5.23 -1.43
CA GLU A 164 -34.15 4.48 -1.78
C GLU A 164 -33.26 5.36 -2.65
N ALA A 165 -32.07 5.71 -2.13
CA ALA A 165 -31.09 6.45 -2.87
C ALA A 165 -30.53 5.56 -3.98
N VAL A 166 -30.55 6.06 -5.22
CA VAL A 166 -29.80 5.43 -6.30
C VAL A 166 -28.37 5.94 -6.17
N GLU A 167 -27.46 5.10 -5.71
CA GLU A 167 -26.02 5.38 -5.78
C GLU A 167 -25.52 4.98 -7.16
N PRO A 168 -25.13 5.94 -8.01
CA PRO A 168 -24.50 5.62 -9.29
C PRO A 168 -23.20 4.86 -9.02
N MET A 169 -22.99 3.79 -9.77
CA MET A 169 -21.79 2.95 -9.66
C MET A 169 -20.50 3.76 -9.84
N GLU A 170 -20.57 4.88 -10.58
CA GLU A 170 -19.47 5.81 -10.76
C GLU A 170 -18.96 6.42 -9.45
N LEU A 171 -19.81 6.58 -8.43
CA LEU A 171 -19.40 7.17 -7.15
C LEU A 171 -18.35 6.30 -6.44
N GLU A 172 -18.39 4.98 -6.61
CA GLU A 172 -17.39 4.06 -6.04
C GLU A 172 -15.99 4.32 -6.57
N PHE A 173 -15.86 4.94 -7.75
CA PHE A 173 -14.60 5.14 -8.45
C PHE A 173 -14.15 6.61 -8.50
N LEU A 174 -14.86 7.54 -7.86
CA LEU A 174 -14.49 8.96 -7.85
C LEU A 174 -13.35 9.27 -6.87
N ASP A 175 -13.30 8.60 -5.73
CA ASP A 175 -12.28 8.86 -4.70
C ASP A 175 -11.08 7.90 -4.80
N GLN A 176 -10.31 8.16 -5.86
CA GLN A 176 -9.14 7.37 -6.24
C GLN A 176 -7.82 7.93 -5.70
N GLN A 177 -7.87 9.04 -4.96
CA GLN A 177 -6.68 9.63 -4.35
C GLN A 177 -6.11 8.72 -3.24
N PRO A 178 -4.79 8.79 -3.00
CA PRO A 178 -4.20 8.20 -1.80
C PRO A 178 -4.83 8.88 -0.58
N SER A 179 -5.41 8.08 0.30
CA SER A 179 -5.95 8.52 1.59
C SER A 179 -5.13 7.88 2.71
N GLU A 180 -5.04 8.53 3.86
CA GLU A 180 -4.32 8.06 5.05
C GLU A 180 -4.65 6.58 5.37
N SER A 181 -5.94 6.25 5.46
CA SER A 181 -6.39 4.87 5.70
C SER A 181 -5.93 3.84 4.65
N LYS A 182 -5.75 4.25 3.39
CA LYS A 182 -5.23 3.34 2.34
C LYS A 182 -3.73 3.14 2.49
N MET A 183 -3.02 4.15 3.01
CA MET A 183 -1.57 4.09 3.24
C MET A 183 -1.26 3.25 4.48
N GLU A 184 -2.02 3.40 5.57
CA GLU A 184 -1.94 2.54 6.75
C GLU A 184 -2.19 1.07 6.39
N ALA A 185 -3.24 0.81 5.61
CA ALA A 185 -3.55 -0.55 5.15
C ALA A 185 -2.45 -1.15 4.25
N LEU A 186 -1.67 -0.32 3.57
CA LEU A 186 -0.50 -0.77 2.81
C LEU A 186 0.67 -1.12 3.73
N ASP A 187 0.94 -0.30 4.74
CA ASP A 187 2.01 -0.53 5.71
C ASP A 187 1.77 -1.80 6.53
N ASP A 188 0.52 -2.11 6.88
CA ASP A 188 0.12 -3.36 7.54
C ASP A 188 0.46 -4.63 6.73
N MET A 189 0.67 -4.51 5.41
CA MET A 189 1.08 -5.64 4.57
C MET A 189 2.56 -5.99 4.71
N PHE A 190 3.38 -5.08 5.25
CA PHE A 190 4.83 -5.23 5.37
C PHE A 190 5.25 -5.27 6.82
N THR A 191 6.35 -5.96 7.10
CA THR A 191 6.99 -5.83 8.40
C THR A 191 7.76 -4.50 8.47
N GLY A 192 8.02 -3.98 9.67
CA GLY A 192 8.81 -2.75 9.84
C GLY A 192 10.21 -2.87 9.20
N GLU A 193 10.84 -4.03 9.29
CA GLU A 193 12.16 -4.30 8.69
C GLU A 193 12.11 -4.40 7.16
N GLU A 194 10.95 -4.68 6.55
CA GLU A 194 10.75 -4.63 5.09
C GLU A 194 10.62 -3.19 4.55
N SER A 195 10.37 -2.21 5.43
CA SER A 195 10.31 -0.77 5.12
C SER A 195 9.41 -0.43 3.92
N GLY A 196 8.19 -0.99 3.88
CA GLY A 196 7.24 -0.79 2.77
C GLY A 196 7.71 -1.41 1.44
N GLY A 197 8.40 -2.55 1.51
CA GLY A 197 8.86 -3.31 0.34
C GLY A 197 10.20 -2.87 -0.25
N ARG A 198 10.95 -2.00 0.43
CA ARG A 198 12.32 -1.61 0.02
C ARG A 198 13.32 -2.69 0.39
N ASN A 199 13.18 -3.25 1.59
CA ASN A 199 14.10 -4.21 2.15
C ASN A 199 13.46 -5.59 2.26
N LEU A 200 14.28 -6.63 2.28
CA LEU A 200 13.87 -8.00 2.57
C LEU A 200 14.23 -8.34 4.02
N ASP A 201 13.25 -8.84 4.77
CA ASP A 201 13.50 -9.44 6.08
C ASP A 201 13.77 -10.94 5.95
N LEU A 202 15.05 -11.31 5.86
CA LEU A 202 15.49 -12.69 5.77
C LEU A 202 16.07 -13.21 7.10
N HIS A 203 15.87 -12.52 8.23
CA HIS A 203 16.46 -12.93 9.51
C HIS A 203 15.93 -14.28 9.99
N GLU A 204 14.62 -14.51 9.93
CA GLU A 204 14.02 -15.79 10.32
C GLU A 204 14.55 -16.95 9.46
N VAL A 205 14.70 -16.71 8.16
CA VAL A 205 15.20 -17.71 7.21
C VAL A 205 16.71 -17.95 7.41
N HIS A 206 17.47 -16.90 7.73
CA HIS A 206 18.89 -17.01 8.09
C HIS A 206 19.09 -17.81 9.38
N GLU A 207 18.23 -17.66 10.38
CA GLU A 207 18.27 -18.49 11.59
C GLU A 207 18.05 -19.98 11.26
N GLN A 208 17.10 -20.28 10.37
CA GLN A 208 16.89 -21.64 9.88
C GLN A 208 18.14 -22.18 9.16
N TYR A 209 18.78 -21.36 8.32
CA TYR A 209 20.02 -21.71 7.63
C TYR A 209 21.15 -22.02 8.63
N MET A 210 21.31 -21.21 9.68
CA MET A 210 22.34 -21.38 10.71
C MET A 210 22.16 -22.65 11.56
N ASN A 211 20.92 -23.16 11.62
CA ASN A 211 20.58 -24.40 12.31
C ASN A 211 20.91 -25.66 11.47
N LEU A 212 21.22 -25.52 10.18
CA LEU A 212 21.64 -26.63 9.33
C LEU A 212 23.06 -27.08 9.71
N LYS A 213 23.22 -28.37 10.03
CA LYS A 213 24.48 -28.93 10.56
C LYS A 213 25.56 -29.11 9.49
N SER A 214 25.15 -29.28 8.24
CA SER A 214 26.04 -29.66 7.13
C SER A 214 26.60 -28.46 6.36
N LEU A 215 26.07 -27.26 6.59
CA LEU A 215 26.44 -26.05 5.86
C LEU A 215 27.39 -25.15 6.67
N LYS A 216 28.16 -24.33 5.94
CA LYS A 216 29.06 -23.34 6.53
C LYS A 216 28.23 -22.25 7.22
N ARG A 217 28.54 -21.99 8.49
CA ARG A 217 27.96 -20.87 9.24
C ARG A 217 28.48 -19.54 8.69
N THR A 218 27.56 -18.63 8.39
CA THR A 218 27.85 -17.31 7.82
C THR A 218 27.12 -16.23 8.62
N ASN A 219 27.67 -15.02 8.66
CA ASN A 219 26.96 -13.86 9.19
C ASN A 219 25.81 -13.48 8.23
N TYR A 220 24.88 -12.64 8.71
CA TYR A 220 23.71 -12.24 7.90
C TYR A 220 24.11 -11.61 6.55
N LEU A 221 25.11 -10.73 6.56
CA LEU A 221 25.62 -10.09 5.33
C LEU A 221 26.19 -11.09 4.31
N GLY A 222 26.96 -12.08 4.80
CA GLY A 222 27.48 -13.16 3.97
C GLY A 222 26.35 -14.03 3.43
N TYR A 223 25.36 -14.33 4.27
CA TYR A 223 24.17 -15.06 3.85
C TYR A 223 23.42 -14.34 2.72
N LEU A 224 23.15 -13.03 2.84
CA LEU A 224 22.51 -12.23 1.78
C LEU A 224 23.26 -12.27 0.43
N SER A 225 24.56 -12.58 0.45
CA SER A 225 25.39 -12.69 -0.76
C SER A 225 25.50 -14.11 -1.31
N GLU A 226 25.36 -15.12 -0.46
CA GLU A 226 25.62 -16.51 -0.81
C GLU A 226 24.33 -17.35 -0.95
N PHE A 227 23.16 -16.90 -0.47
CA PHE A 227 21.95 -17.74 -0.41
C PHE A 227 21.39 -18.21 -1.76
N THR A 228 21.83 -17.61 -2.88
CA THR A 228 21.46 -18.01 -4.24
C THR A 228 22.48 -18.94 -4.92
N LEU A 229 23.65 -19.14 -4.29
CA LEU A 229 24.78 -19.94 -4.79
C LEU A 229 24.61 -21.42 -4.43
N PHE A 230 23.57 -22.05 -4.99
CA PHE A 230 23.23 -23.45 -4.72
C PHE A 230 24.21 -24.47 -5.32
N ASP A 231 25.06 -24.04 -6.24
CA ASP A 231 26.09 -24.84 -6.92
C ASP A 231 27.28 -25.19 -6.02
N GLU A 232 27.55 -24.37 -4.99
CA GLU A 232 28.59 -24.64 -4.00
C GLU A 232 28.17 -25.72 -2.98
N ILE A 233 26.87 -26.00 -2.86
CA ILE A 233 26.31 -26.94 -1.89
C ILE A 233 26.33 -28.36 -2.45
N GLN A 234 27.02 -29.27 -1.76
CA GLN A 234 27.12 -30.66 -2.19
C GLN A 234 25.80 -31.40 -1.99
N ARG A 235 25.41 -32.25 -2.95
CA ARG A 235 24.18 -33.07 -2.90
C ARG A 235 24.02 -33.91 -1.63
N LYS A 236 25.12 -34.34 -1.00
CA LYS A 236 25.12 -35.10 0.26
C LYS A 236 24.62 -34.28 1.46
N ASP A 237 24.78 -32.96 1.41
CA ASP A 237 24.46 -32.03 2.49
C ASP A 237 23.03 -31.49 2.35
N LYS A 238 22.38 -31.77 1.21
CA LYS A 238 20.99 -31.44 0.90
C LYS A 238 20.04 -32.46 1.56
N ASP A 239 19.81 -32.29 2.85
CA ASP A 239 18.93 -33.16 3.65
C ASP A 239 17.47 -32.67 3.67
N THR A 240 16.60 -33.38 4.39
CA THR A 240 15.19 -32.97 4.55
C THR A 240 15.03 -31.66 5.30
N ASN A 241 15.98 -31.26 6.16
CA ASN A 241 15.92 -29.98 6.87
C ASN A 241 16.26 -28.83 5.92
N TYR A 242 17.20 -29.05 5.01
CA TYR A 242 17.53 -28.14 3.94
C TYR A 242 16.33 -27.92 3.01
N GLN A 243 15.58 -28.97 2.64
CA GLN A 243 14.32 -28.80 1.90
C GLN A 243 13.35 -27.86 2.62
N LYS A 244 13.15 -28.03 3.93
CA LYS A 244 12.24 -27.17 4.72
C LYS A 244 12.69 -25.71 4.76
N TYR A 245 14.00 -25.49 4.83
CA TYR A 245 14.60 -24.16 4.70
C TYR A 245 14.29 -23.57 3.32
N LEU A 246 14.52 -24.32 2.24
CA LEU A 246 14.22 -23.88 0.87
C LEU A 246 12.74 -23.56 0.66
N ASP A 247 11.85 -24.41 1.16
CA ASP A 247 10.41 -24.18 1.08
C ASP A 247 10.00 -22.90 1.81
N SER A 248 10.61 -22.64 2.99
CA SER A 248 10.36 -21.42 3.76
C SER A 248 10.89 -20.17 3.05
N LEU A 249 12.10 -20.23 2.50
CA LEU A 249 12.70 -19.15 1.72
C LEU A 249 11.89 -18.84 0.45
N CYS A 250 11.54 -19.88 -0.31
CA CYS A 250 10.75 -19.75 -1.53
C CYS A 250 9.37 -19.14 -1.23
N LYS A 251 8.70 -19.62 -0.18
CA LYS A 251 7.41 -19.08 0.27
C LYS A 251 7.51 -17.62 0.68
N TYR A 252 8.55 -17.24 1.42
CA TYR A 252 8.80 -15.84 1.77
C TYR A 252 9.00 -14.98 0.53
N LEU A 253 9.91 -15.37 -0.37
CA LEU A 253 10.22 -14.61 -1.58
C LEU A 253 9.01 -14.47 -2.51
N GLU A 254 8.22 -15.54 -2.71
CA GLU A 254 6.98 -15.45 -3.49
C GLU A 254 5.98 -14.51 -2.82
N GLY A 255 5.78 -14.62 -1.50
CA GLY A 255 4.89 -13.76 -0.75
C GLY A 255 5.31 -12.29 -0.80
N PHE A 256 6.61 -12.01 -0.66
CA PHE A 256 7.18 -10.67 -0.75
C PHE A 256 7.05 -10.10 -2.17
N LEU A 257 7.34 -10.90 -3.20
CA LEU A 257 7.19 -10.48 -4.60
C LEU A 257 5.75 -10.07 -4.93
N ARG A 258 4.75 -10.82 -4.43
CA ARG A 258 3.32 -10.45 -4.57
C ARG A 258 3.02 -9.09 -3.96
N ARG A 259 3.63 -8.77 -2.82
CA ARG A 259 3.40 -7.49 -2.12
C ARG A 259 4.15 -6.33 -2.76
N VAL A 260 5.38 -6.54 -3.24
CA VAL A 260 6.21 -5.45 -3.80
C VAL A 260 5.89 -5.14 -5.26
N LYS A 261 5.45 -6.15 -6.04
CA LYS A 261 5.13 -6.00 -7.46
C LYS A 261 3.81 -6.73 -7.78
N PRO A 262 2.66 -6.24 -7.27
CA PRO A 262 1.38 -6.95 -7.39
C PRO A 262 0.95 -7.17 -8.85
N LEU A 263 1.29 -6.24 -9.75
CA LEU A 263 1.00 -6.33 -11.19
C LEU A 263 1.81 -7.41 -11.94
N THR A 264 2.73 -8.11 -11.27
CA THR A 264 3.55 -9.16 -11.89
C THR A 264 2.82 -10.50 -11.90
N ASN A 265 2.67 -11.10 -13.08
CA ASN A 265 2.03 -12.40 -13.26
C ASN A 265 2.92 -13.56 -12.79
N ILE A 266 2.88 -13.88 -11.49
CA ILE A 266 3.66 -14.96 -10.89
C ILE A 266 3.36 -16.35 -11.47
N PRO A 267 2.09 -16.74 -11.73
CA PRO A 267 1.78 -18.00 -12.41
C PRO A 267 2.51 -18.17 -13.74
N GLU A 268 2.54 -17.13 -14.57
CA GLU A 268 3.23 -17.16 -15.86
C GLU A 268 4.75 -17.30 -15.69
N ILE A 269 5.34 -16.58 -14.73
CA ILE A 269 6.77 -16.73 -14.38
C ILE A 269 7.08 -18.16 -13.93
N LYS A 270 6.21 -18.76 -13.12
CA LYS A 270 6.37 -20.16 -12.67
C LYS A 270 6.28 -21.13 -13.83
N ASP A 271 5.31 -20.95 -14.72
CA ASP A 271 5.10 -21.83 -15.87
C ASP A 271 6.26 -21.76 -16.86
N ASP A 272 6.78 -20.56 -17.13
CA ASP A 272 7.93 -20.38 -18.02
C ASP A 272 9.22 -20.88 -17.39
N ALA A 273 9.46 -20.57 -16.11
CA ALA A 273 10.58 -21.15 -15.35
C ALA A 273 10.49 -22.68 -15.31
N ARG A 274 9.29 -23.25 -15.25
CA ARG A 274 9.10 -24.70 -15.23
C ARG A 274 9.48 -25.34 -16.56
N LYS A 275 9.11 -24.73 -17.70
CA LYS A 275 9.53 -25.21 -19.02
C LYS A 275 11.04 -25.16 -19.17
N GLU A 276 11.67 -24.04 -18.81
CA GLU A 276 13.14 -23.89 -18.84
C GLU A 276 13.82 -24.92 -17.94
N PHE A 277 13.30 -25.13 -16.73
CA PHE A 277 13.83 -26.13 -15.80
C PHE A 277 13.70 -27.55 -16.34
N ASP A 278 12.54 -27.94 -16.87
CA ASP A 278 12.31 -29.29 -17.39
C ASP A 278 13.24 -29.59 -18.57
N GLU A 279 13.54 -28.60 -19.42
CA GLU A 279 14.55 -28.69 -20.48
C GLU A 279 15.97 -28.85 -19.90
N MET A 280 16.37 -27.99 -18.96
CA MET A 280 17.70 -28.07 -18.31
C MET A 280 17.89 -29.37 -17.53
N TRP A 281 16.84 -29.89 -16.91
CA TRP A 281 16.85 -31.14 -16.16
C TRP A 281 17.02 -32.35 -17.10
N GLN A 282 16.31 -32.34 -18.24
CA GLN A 282 16.47 -33.36 -19.28
C GLN A 282 17.89 -33.35 -19.85
N ASP A 283 18.48 -32.18 -20.06
CA ASP A 283 19.85 -32.05 -20.53
C ASP A 283 20.88 -32.39 -19.43
N GLY A 284 20.52 -32.20 -18.16
CA GLY A 284 21.41 -32.39 -17.01
C GLY A 284 22.37 -31.21 -16.80
N THR A 285 21.95 -30.02 -17.22
CA THR A 285 22.72 -28.77 -17.14
C THR A 285 22.33 -27.92 -15.92
N VAL A 286 21.43 -28.40 -15.07
CA VAL A 286 20.97 -27.70 -13.86
C VAL A 286 22.15 -27.49 -12.88
N PRO A 287 22.45 -26.23 -12.51
CA PRO A 287 23.51 -25.91 -11.54
C PRO A 287 23.31 -26.64 -10.20
N GLY A 288 24.39 -27.19 -9.64
CA GLY A 288 24.34 -27.94 -8.37
C GLY A 288 23.74 -29.36 -8.46
N TRP A 289 23.23 -29.77 -9.63
CA TRP A 289 22.64 -31.09 -9.87
C TRP A 289 23.24 -31.80 -11.09
N PRO A 290 24.56 -32.09 -11.09
CA PRO A 290 25.16 -32.84 -12.19
C PRO A 290 24.57 -34.26 -12.24
N LYS A 291 24.31 -34.77 -13.46
CA LYS A 291 23.97 -36.18 -13.66
C LYS A 291 25.12 -37.05 -13.14
N LEU A 292 24.83 -37.92 -12.16
CA LEU A 292 25.84 -38.87 -11.67
C LEU A 292 26.01 -39.98 -12.71
N GLU A 293 27.23 -40.51 -12.85
CA GLU A 293 27.50 -41.66 -13.74
C GLU A 293 26.62 -42.89 -13.40
N GLN A 294 26.15 -43.01 -12.15
CA GLN A 294 25.23 -44.05 -11.70
C GLN A 294 23.79 -43.90 -12.25
N ASP A 295 23.45 -42.71 -12.78
CA ASP A 295 22.17 -42.40 -13.40
C ASP A 295 22.23 -42.62 -14.93
N SER A 296 23.42 -42.88 -15.48
CA SER A 296 23.56 -43.37 -16.86
C SER A 296 23.12 -44.84 -16.94
N ALA A 297 22.39 -45.18 -18.02
CA ALA A 297 21.69 -46.44 -18.22
C ALA A 297 22.46 -47.66 -17.64
N PRO A 298 22.05 -48.15 -16.45
CA PRO A 298 22.63 -49.34 -15.84
C PRO A 298 22.26 -50.54 -16.68
N SER A 299 23.12 -51.57 -16.74
CA SER A 299 22.73 -52.81 -17.43
C SER A 299 21.40 -53.31 -16.85
N MET A 300 20.45 -53.58 -17.75
CA MET A 300 19.12 -54.11 -17.38
C MET A 300 19.22 -55.41 -16.56
N ASP A 301 20.37 -56.08 -16.68
CA ASP A 301 20.67 -57.39 -16.11
C ASP A 301 20.73 -57.38 -14.56
N LEU A 302 20.86 -56.22 -13.91
CA LEU A 302 21.05 -56.10 -12.44
C LEU A 302 19.86 -55.47 -11.69
N PHE A 303 18.67 -55.43 -12.29
CA PHE A 303 17.44 -54.94 -11.66
C PHE A 303 16.48 -56.08 -11.29
N CYS A 304 16.01 -56.10 -10.04
CA CYS A 304 15.01 -57.07 -9.60
C CYS A 304 13.61 -56.44 -9.58
N VAL A 305 12.72 -56.94 -10.44
CA VAL A 305 11.31 -56.51 -10.52
C VAL A 305 10.55 -56.78 -9.21
N ALA A 306 10.70 -57.98 -8.63
CA ALA A 306 9.98 -58.36 -7.41
C ALA A 306 10.38 -57.51 -6.19
N CYS A 307 11.65 -57.09 -6.12
CA CYS A 307 12.16 -56.27 -5.02
C CYS A 307 12.15 -54.76 -5.34
N LYS A 308 11.86 -54.36 -6.59
CA LYS A 308 12.01 -53.00 -7.13
C LYS A 308 13.36 -52.36 -6.75
N LYS A 309 14.45 -53.13 -6.89
CA LYS A 309 15.80 -52.71 -6.48
C LYS A 309 16.84 -52.98 -7.56
N GLN A 310 17.72 -51.99 -7.74
CA GLN A 310 18.88 -52.09 -8.59
C GLN A 310 20.13 -52.44 -7.78
N TYR A 311 21.00 -53.26 -8.36
CA TYR A 311 22.23 -53.74 -7.72
C TYR A 311 23.45 -53.30 -8.53
N ALA A 312 24.54 -52.93 -7.84
CA ALA A 312 25.76 -52.45 -8.48
C ALA A 312 26.71 -53.56 -8.95
N LYS A 313 26.52 -54.80 -8.48
CA LYS A 313 27.38 -55.97 -8.78
C LYS A 313 26.55 -57.24 -8.94
N ASP A 314 26.89 -58.08 -9.91
CA ASP A 314 26.26 -59.39 -10.15
C ASP A 314 26.28 -60.30 -8.93
N THR A 315 27.37 -60.31 -8.18
CA THR A 315 27.52 -61.17 -7.00
C THR A 315 26.49 -60.84 -5.92
N VAL A 316 26.18 -59.56 -5.74
CA VAL A 316 25.18 -59.09 -4.76
C VAL A 316 23.77 -59.34 -5.29
N TYR A 317 23.55 -59.17 -6.59
CA TYR A 317 22.28 -59.50 -7.23
C TYR A 317 21.96 -60.99 -7.07
N ASN A 318 22.86 -61.88 -7.45
CA ASN A 318 22.62 -63.32 -7.34
C ASN A 318 22.41 -63.79 -5.90
N ALA A 319 23.14 -63.19 -4.93
CA ALA A 319 22.92 -63.46 -3.52
C ALA A 319 21.54 -62.97 -3.01
N HIS A 320 21.01 -61.88 -3.56
CA HIS A 320 19.71 -61.35 -3.13
C HIS A 320 18.54 -62.25 -3.54
N LEU A 321 18.63 -62.96 -4.68
CA LEU A 321 17.57 -63.84 -5.21
C LEU A 321 17.24 -64.99 -4.26
N THR A 322 18.21 -65.45 -3.47
CA THR A 322 18.02 -66.51 -2.48
C THR A 322 17.63 -65.99 -1.09
N SER A 323 17.55 -64.67 -0.92
CA SER A 323 17.27 -64.05 0.38
C SER A 323 15.81 -64.20 0.81
N LYS A 324 15.57 -64.31 2.12
CA LYS A 324 14.21 -64.39 2.70
C LYS A 324 13.32 -63.20 2.31
N LYS A 325 13.91 -62.03 2.05
CA LYS A 325 13.18 -60.83 1.60
C LYS A 325 12.69 -61.02 0.16
N HIS A 326 13.58 -61.39 -0.77
CA HIS A 326 13.19 -61.64 -2.16
C HIS A 326 12.13 -62.74 -2.27
N ILE A 327 12.31 -63.87 -1.58
CA ILE A 327 11.35 -64.98 -1.62
C ILE A 327 9.94 -64.54 -1.19
N LYS A 328 9.84 -63.70 -0.15
CA LYS A 328 8.54 -63.14 0.28
C LYS A 328 7.95 -62.17 -0.74
N SER A 329 8.76 -61.26 -1.27
CA SER A 329 8.31 -60.26 -2.26
C SER A 329 7.92 -60.91 -3.59
N ALA A 330 8.66 -61.92 -4.05
CA ALA A 330 8.35 -62.70 -5.24
C ALA A 330 7.07 -63.53 -5.07
N ALA A 331 6.85 -64.11 -3.88
CA ALA A 331 5.60 -64.82 -3.58
C ALA A 331 4.38 -63.88 -3.51
N GLN A 332 4.55 -62.65 -3.01
CA GLN A 332 3.51 -61.62 -3.06
C GLN A 332 3.17 -61.22 -4.49
N LEU A 333 4.20 -60.95 -5.32
CA LEU A 333 4.02 -60.60 -6.73
C LEU A 333 3.29 -61.71 -7.51
N ALA A 334 3.63 -62.97 -7.23
CA ALA A 334 2.98 -64.14 -7.83
C ALA A 334 1.51 -64.32 -7.40
N ASN A 335 1.19 -63.98 -6.14
CA ASN A 335 -0.20 -64.00 -5.64
C ASN A 335 -1.03 -62.85 -6.21
N GLU A 336 -0.45 -61.66 -6.38
CA GLU A 336 -1.10 -60.52 -7.00
C GLU A 336 -1.46 -60.80 -8.47
N THR A 337 -0.61 -61.54 -9.19
CA THR A 337 -0.91 -61.98 -10.56
C THR A 337 -1.96 -63.07 -10.66
N ALA A 338 -2.05 -63.95 -9.64
CA ALA A 338 -3.05 -65.02 -9.63
C ALA A 338 -4.49 -64.51 -9.41
N ASN A 339 -4.67 -63.33 -8.79
CA ASN A 339 -5.98 -62.74 -8.47
C ASN A 339 -6.51 -61.74 -9.51
N GLY A 340 -6.02 -61.78 -10.75
CA GLY A 340 -6.56 -60.98 -11.87
C GLY A 340 -5.91 -59.61 -12.08
N GLY A 341 -4.79 -59.30 -11.41
CA GLY A 341 -3.93 -58.18 -11.76
C GLY A 341 -3.06 -58.54 -12.97
N SER A 342 -3.27 -57.88 -14.11
CA SER A 342 -2.59 -58.17 -15.38
C SER A 342 -1.23 -57.47 -15.56
N ASP A 343 -0.42 -57.33 -14.51
CA ASP A 343 0.85 -56.58 -14.55
C ASP A 343 2.04 -57.39 -13.97
N VAL A 344 2.30 -58.59 -14.49
CA VAL A 344 3.68 -59.11 -14.43
C VAL A 344 4.37 -58.74 -15.74
N PRO A 345 5.37 -57.86 -15.71
CA PRO A 345 6.15 -57.50 -16.88
C PRO A 345 6.88 -58.76 -17.36
N LYS A 346 6.52 -59.27 -18.55
CA LYS A 346 7.08 -60.53 -19.08
C LYS A 346 8.22 -60.31 -20.06
N ASP A 347 8.26 -59.13 -20.67
CA ASP A 347 9.22 -58.79 -21.73
C ASP A 347 10.34 -57.85 -21.22
N GLN A 348 11.49 -57.85 -21.89
CA GLN A 348 12.62 -56.98 -21.53
C GLN A 348 12.25 -55.48 -21.59
N GLU A 349 11.38 -55.07 -22.51
CA GLU A 349 10.84 -53.69 -22.58
C GLU A 349 10.01 -53.32 -21.35
N ASP A 350 9.28 -54.29 -20.83
CA ASP A 350 8.37 -54.18 -19.70
C ASP A 350 9.16 -54.06 -18.38
N ILE A 351 10.28 -54.78 -18.26
CA ILE A 351 11.24 -54.66 -17.15
C ILE A 351 11.96 -53.30 -17.20
N ALA A 352 12.36 -52.84 -18.39
CA ALA A 352 12.96 -51.51 -18.59
C ALA A 352 12.02 -50.39 -18.13
N GLN A 353 10.73 -50.54 -18.39
CA GLN A 353 9.70 -49.57 -18.01
C GLN A 353 9.45 -49.54 -16.50
N VAL A 354 9.50 -50.69 -15.83
CA VAL A 354 9.43 -50.75 -14.36
C VAL A 354 10.69 -50.18 -13.72
N GLN A 355 11.87 -50.47 -14.27
CA GLN A 355 13.14 -49.93 -13.80
C GLN A 355 13.17 -48.40 -13.93
N SER A 356 12.77 -47.86 -15.08
CA SER A 356 12.73 -46.41 -15.31
C SER A 356 11.74 -45.70 -14.38
N LYS A 357 10.56 -46.30 -14.13
CA LYS A 357 9.60 -45.79 -13.15
C LYS A 357 10.17 -45.76 -11.73
N VAL A 358 10.82 -46.83 -11.29
CA VAL A 358 11.42 -46.91 -9.94
C VAL A 358 12.58 -45.94 -9.77
N LEU A 359 13.40 -45.74 -10.81
CA LEU A 359 14.45 -44.73 -10.81
C LEU A 359 13.85 -43.31 -10.80
N ALA A 360 12.84 -43.05 -11.63
CA ALA A 360 12.14 -41.76 -11.64
C ALA A 360 11.51 -41.43 -10.28
N GLU A 361 10.87 -42.40 -9.62
CA GLU A 361 10.33 -42.22 -8.26
C GLU A 361 11.41 -41.90 -7.23
N LYS A 362 12.61 -42.49 -7.37
CA LYS A 362 13.76 -42.23 -6.49
C LYS A 362 14.35 -40.83 -6.74
N HIS A 363 14.37 -40.36 -7.98
CA HIS A 363 14.90 -39.05 -8.36
C HIS A 363 13.89 -37.91 -8.19
N LYS A 364 12.60 -38.23 -8.02
CA LYS A 364 11.54 -37.25 -7.83
C LYS A 364 11.80 -36.25 -6.68
N PRO A 365 12.17 -36.65 -5.44
CA PRO A 365 12.45 -35.69 -4.37
C PRO A 365 13.65 -34.79 -4.70
N ASP A 366 14.67 -35.33 -5.36
CA ASP A 366 15.84 -34.56 -5.79
C ASP A 366 15.47 -33.54 -6.88
N GLN A 367 14.59 -33.93 -7.80
CA GLN A 367 14.04 -33.06 -8.84
C GLN A 367 13.18 -31.94 -8.24
N GLU A 368 12.34 -32.25 -7.27
CA GLU A 368 11.52 -31.26 -6.56
C GLU A 368 12.39 -30.25 -5.79
N MET A 369 13.46 -30.72 -5.14
CA MET A 369 14.43 -29.85 -4.48
C MET A 369 15.19 -28.95 -5.46
N ALA A 370 15.68 -29.51 -6.56
CA ALA A 370 16.34 -28.75 -7.63
C ALA A 370 15.43 -27.69 -8.25
N TRP A 371 14.15 -28.02 -8.40
CA TRP A 371 13.13 -27.09 -8.85
C TRP A 371 12.96 -25.91 -7.87
N THR A 372 12.86 -26.19 -6.56
CA THR A 372 12.74 -25.12 -5.55
C THR A 372 13.97 -24.19 -5.56
N GLU A 373 15.18 -24.75 -5.67
CA GLU A 373 16.42 -23.96 -5.79
C GLU A 373 16.40 -23.06 -7.04
N TYR A 374 16.03 -23.62 -8.20
CA TYR A 374 15.93 -22.87 -9.45
C TYR A 374 14.89 -21.74 -9.36
N LEU A 375 13.74 -22.02 -8.75
CA LEU A 375 12.68 -21.03 -8.57
C LEU A 375 13.12 -19.88 -7.65
N ILE A 376 13.87 -20.19 -6.58
CA ILE A 376 14.46 -19.16 -5.70
C ILE A 376 15.44 -18.27 -6.49
N GLN A 377 16.27 -18.84 -7.36
CA GLN A 377 17.18 -18.05 -8.20
C GLN A 377 16.41 -17.09 -9.11
N LYS A 378 15.32 -17.55 -9.74
CA LYS A 378 14.46 -16.70 -10.59
C LYS A 378 13.80 -15.58 -9.80
N TYR A 379 13.29 -15.85 -8.59
CA TYR A 379 12.74 -14.80 -7.73
C TYR A 379 13.80 -13.81 -7.25
N ALA A 380 14.99 -14.29 -6.88
CA ALA A 380 16.11 -13.44 -6.50
C ALA A 380 16.59 -12.54 -7.65
N GLU A 381 16.54 -13.02 -8.90
CA GLU A 381 16.83 -12.21 -10.08
C GLU A 381 15.85 -11.03 -10.23
N ILE A 382 14.55 -11.27 -10.01
CA ILE A 382 13.50 -10.24 -10.08
C ILE A 382 13.58 -9.25 -8.91
N LEU A 383 14.00 -9.72 -7.73
CA LEU A 383 14.13 -8.97 -6.47
C LEU A 383 15.54 -8.43 -6.24
N LYS A 384 16.43 -8.50 -7.24
CA LYS A 384 17.81 -8.05 -7.12
C LYS A 384 17.95 -6.60 -6.62
N PRO A 385 17.14 -5.62 -7.05
CA PRO A 385 17.20 -4.26 -6.50
C PRO A 385 16.96 -4.23 -4.99
N GLN A 386 15.91 -4.90 -4.51
CA GLN A 386 15.58 -4.99 -3.09
C GLN A 386 16.68 -5.70 -2.30
N MET A 387 17.33 -6.71 -2.89
CA MET A 387 18.47 -7.40 -2.27
C MET A 387 19.69 -6.49 -2.10
N GLU A 388 20.00 -5.67 -3.11
CA GLU A 388 21.09 -4.68 -3.04
C GLU A 388 20.77 -3.62 -1.99
N ASP A 389 19.57 -3.06 -2.00
CA ASP A 389 19.09 -2.09 -0.99
C ASP A 389 19.17 -2.67 0.43
N THR A 390 18.77 -3.94 0.61
CA THR A 390 18.84 -4.62 1.92
C THR A 390 20.28 -4.75 2.40
N LYS A 391 21.22 -5.10 1.51
CA LYS A 391 22.64 -5.22 1.87
C LYS A 391 23.21 -3.87 2.28
N GLU A 392 22.97 -2.84 1.49
CA GLU A 392 23.41 -1.48 1.80
C GLU A 392 22.83 -1.01 3.14
N ASN A 393 21.55 -1.28 3.39
CA ASN A 393 20.90 -0.94 4.64
C ASN A 393 21.55 -1.67 5.84
N VAL A 394 21.81 -2.97 5.71
CA VAL A 394 22.46 -3.76 6.76
C VAL A 394 23.88 -3.29 7.03
N GLU A 395 24.68 -3.01 5.99
CA GLU A 395 26.04 -2.48 6.15
C GLU A 395 26.03 -1.12 6.84
N ARG A 396 25.13 -0.22 6.41
CA ARG A 396 24.93 1.09 7.03
C ARG A 396 24.57 0.95 8.50
N ARG A 397 23.55 0.15 8.84
CA ARG A 397 23.10 -0.10 10.23
C ARG A 397 24.17 -0.74 11.11
N GLN A 398 25.06 -1.54 10.53
CA GLN A 398 26.21 -2.11 11.25
C GLN A 398 27.27 -1.06 11.62
N THR A 399 27.40 0.02 10.84
CA THR A 399 28.34 1.11 11.15
C THR A 399 27.83 2.13 12.18
N LEU A 400 26.51 2.16 12.41
CA LEU A 400 25.88 3.11 13.34
C LEU A 400 26.11 2.71 14.81
N THR A 401 26.34 3.72 15.65
CA THR A 401 26.33 3.55 17.11
C THR A 401 24.91 3.30 17.62
N GLY A 402 24.76 2.76 18.84
CA GLY A 402 23.42 2.45 19.39
C GLY A 402 22.47 3.65 19.39
N ARG A 403 22.97 4.83 19.77
CA ARG A 403 22.19 6.08 19.76
C ARG A 403 21.77 6.50 18.34
N GLU A 404 22.63 6.30 17.35
CA GLU A 404 22.31 6.64 15.96
C GLU A 404 21.32 5.66 15.35
N ARG A 405 21.35 4.38 15.75
CA ARG A 405 20.35 3.39 15.37
C ARG A 405 18.98 3.68 15.96
N ASP A 406 18.93 4.09 17.22
CA ASP A 406 17.67 4.48 17.87
C ASP A 406 17.07 5.73 17.21
N LEU A 407 17.91 6.72 16.89
CA LEU A 407 17.50 7.92 16.15
C LEU A 407 17.05 7.61 14.73
N GLU A 408 17.66 6.65 14.05
CA GLU A 408 17.24 6.20 12.72
C GLU A 408 15.87 5.53 12.74
N VAL A 409 15.62 4.64 13.71
CA VAL A 409 14.28 4.05 13.87
C VAL A 409 13.24 5.12 14.18
N GLU A 410 13.59 6.10 15.03
CA GLU A 410 12.73 7.24 15.34
C GLU A 410 12.52 8.15 14.11
N THR A 411 13.55 8.38 13.29
CA THR A 411 13.40 9.18 12.05
C THR A 411 12.71 8.43 10.93
N GLU A 412 12.88 7.11 10.79
CA GLU A 412 12.08 6.31 9.86
C GLU A 412 10.61 6.33 10.30
N GLN A 413 10.34 6.25 11.60
CA GLN A 413 8.99 6.36 12.15
C GLN A 413 8.40 7.77 11.98
N ILE A 414 9.22 8.81 12.09
CA ILE A 414 8.81 10.21 11.86
C ILE A 414 8.70 10.53 10.36
N GLU A 415 9.54 10.01 9.46
CA GLU A 415 9.41 10.22 8.01
C GLU A 415 8.16 9.52 7.45
N LEU A 416 7.71 8.44 8.11
CA LEU A 416 6.41 7.83 7.87
C LEU A 416 5.27 8.79 8.26
N ASP A 417 5.40 9.50 9.39
CA ASP A 417 4.42 10.48 9.89
C ASP A 417 4.53 11.88 9.23
N GLU A 418 5.71 12.31 8.77
CA GLU A 418 5.98 13.65 8.20
C GLU A 418 5.75 13.71 6.68
N SER A 419 5.53 12.57 6.02
CA SER A 419 4.95 12.57 4.67
C SER A 419 3.52 13.13 4.63
N ASP A 420 2.95 13.41 5.80
CA ASP A 420 1.58 13.91 6.02
C ASP A 420 1.50 15.44 6.26
N ASP A 421 2.62 16.14 6.54
CA ASP A 421 2.57 17.55 7.00
C ASP A 421 3.27 18.57 6.07
N ASP A 422 4.07 18.12 5.09
CA ASP A 422 4.77 19.02 4.14
C ASP A 422 3.92 19.40 2.90
N GLU A 423 2.64 19.04 2.88
CA GLU A 423 1.68 19.42 1.83
C GLU A 423 0.63 20.46 2.26
N GLU A 424 1.00 21.42 3.13
CA GLU A 424 0.41 22.76 3.01
C GLU A 424 0.95 23.41 1.71
N GLU A 425 0.32 23.03 0.59
CA GLU A 425 0.48 23.65 -0.72
C GLU A 425 0.61 25.17 -0.51
N LYS A 426 1.79 25.75 -0.80
CA LYS A 426 1.97 27.21 -0.79
C LYS A 426 0.97 27.80 -1.77
N VAL A 427 -0.23 28.10 -1.27
CA VAL A 427 -1.36 28.53 -2.07
C VAL A 427 -0.88 29.77 -2.83
N TYR A 428 -0.84 29.65 -4.16
CA TYR A 428 -0.30 30.68 -5.04
C TYR A 428 -1.05 32.00 -4.81
N ASN A 429 -0.48 32.87 -3.98
CA ASN A 429 -1.04 34.15 -3.56
C ASN A 429 -0.20 35.32 -4.11
N PRO A 430 -0.18 35.51 -5.45
CA PRO A 430 0.63 36.53 -6.10
C PRO A 430 0.22 37.96 -5.71
N LEU A 431 -1.00 38.15 -5.20
CA LEU A 431 -1.53 39.43 -4.74
C LEU A 431 -1.36 39.68 -3.23
N LYS A 432 -0.73 38.75 -2.49
CA LYS A 432 -0.53 38.79 -1.03
C LYS A 432 -1.81 39.18 -0.26
N LEU A 433 -2.96 38.65 -0.70
CA LEU A 433 -4.23 38.89 -0.05
C LEU A 433 -4.25 38.17 1.30
N PRO A 434 -4.88 38.74 2.34
CA PRO A 434 -5.05 38.06 3.62
C PRO A 434 -5.75 36.70 3.43
N LEU A 435 -5.31 35.70 4.17
CA LEU A 435 -5.90 34.36 4.14
C LEU A 435 -7.21 34.38 4.93
N GLY A 436 -8.24 33.72 4.38
CA GLY A 436 -9.50 33.53 5.07
C GLY A 436 -9.39 32.50 6.20
N TRP A 437 -10.51 32.25 6.87
CA TRP A 437 -10.65 31.15 7.83
C TRP A 437 -10.54 29.75 7.18
N ASP A 438 -10.59 29.70 5.85
CA ASP A 438 -10.49 28.52 4.98
C ASP A 438 -9.06 28.33 4.43
N GLY A 439 -8.05 29.02 4.98
CA GLY A 439 -6.64 28.94 4.54
C GLY A 439 -6.35 29.50 3.15
N LYS A 440 -7.37 29.78 2.33
CA LYS A 440 -7.24 30.33 0.95
C LYS A 440 -7.23 31.86 0.94
N PRO A 441 -6.55 32.51 -0.03
CA PRO A 441 -6.60 33.95 -0.21
C PRO A 441 -8.04 34.44 -0.41
N ILE A 442 -8.47 35.44 0.36
CA ILE A 442 -9.82 35.98 0.23
C ILE A 442 -10.08 36.54 -1.18
N PRO A 443 -11.29 36.39 -1.75
CA PRO A 443 -11.61 36.96 -3.05
C PRO A 443 -11.35 38.47 -3.13
N TYR A 444 -10.78 38.93 -4.25
CA TYR A 444 -10.36 40.33 -4.43
C TYR A 444 -11.50 41.36 -4.29
N TRP A 445 -12.72 41.01 -4.67
CA TRP A 445 -13.89 41.88 -4.49
C TRP A 445 -14.24 42.05 -3.01
N LEU A 446 -14.06 41.02 -2.19
CA LEU A 446 -14.30 41.05 -0.75
C LEU A 446 -13.24 41.90 -0.04
N TYR A 447 -11.98 41.80 -0.49
CA TYR A 447 -10.88 42.67 -0.08
C TYR A 447 -11.18 44.16 -0.36
N LYS A 448 -11.74 44.47 -1.54
CA LYS A 448 -12.19 45.83 -1.88
C LYS A 448 -13.41 46.27 -1.08
N LEU A 449 -14.40 45.40 -0.91
CA LEU A 449 -15.66 45.71 -0.21
C LEU A 449 -15.41 46.09 1.25
N HIS A 450 -14.55 45.34 1.94
CA HIS A 450 -14.20 45.60 3.34
C HIS A 450 -13.09 46.66 3.50
N GLY A 451 -12.60 47.24 2.40
CA GLY A 451 -11.61 48.32 2.42
C GLY A 451 -10.23 47.90 2.96
N LEU A 452 -9.87 46.61 2.92
CA LEU A 452 -8.58 46.12 3.43
C LEU A 452 -7.38 46.64 2.62
N GLY A 453 -7.62 47.21 1.43
CA GLY A 453 -6.60 47.87 0.62
C GLY A 453 -6.28 49.32 1.01
N VAL A 454 -6.98 49.89 1.99
CA VAL A 454 -6.68 51.22 2.51
C VAL A 454 -5.82 51.06 3.77
N GLU A 455 -4.61 51.59 3.70
CA GLU A 455 -3.62 51.52 4.78
C GLU A 455 -3.80 52.72 5.73
N TYR A 456 -3.91 52.43 7.02
CA TYR A 456 -3.99 53.42 8.10
C TYR A 456 -2.79 53.22 9.04
N ASN A 457 -1.96 54.23 9.19
CA ASN A 457 -0.78 54.17 10.05
C ASN A 457 -1.09 54.71 11.45
N CYS A 458 -0.54 54.09 12.50
CA CYS A 458 -0.63 54.59 13.88
C CYS A 458 0.74 54.92 14.47
N GLU A 459 1.01 56.21 14.70
CA GLU A 459 2.28 56.71 15.24
C GLU A 459 2.52 56.22 16.68
N ILE A 460 1.50 56.27 17.54
CA ILE A 460 1.54 55.79 18.93
C ILE A 460 1.91 54.30 19.02
N CYS A 461 1.59 53.50 17.99
CA CYS A 461 1.94 52.08 17.90
C CYS A 461 3.29 51.79 17.20
N GLY A 462 4.14 52.81 17.01
CA GLY A 462 5.42 52.68 16.30
C GLY A 462 5.27 52.74 14.78
N ASN A 463 4.36 53.60 14.30
CA ASN A 463 3.98 53.75 12.89
C ASN A 463 3.51 52.44 12.23
N TYR A 464 2.85 51.57 13.00
CA TYR A 464 2.32 50.30 12.52
C TYR A 464 1.17 50.54 11.54
N VAL A 465 1.15 49.79 10.43
CA VAL A 465 0.16 49.93 9.36
C VAL A 465 -0.97 48.92 9.55
N TYR A 466 -2.17 49.42 9.77
CA TYR A 466 -3.40 48.65 9.83
C TYR A 466 -4.11 48.67 8.48
N LYS A 467 -4.50 47.49 8.00
CA LYS A 467 -5.20 47.31 6.72
C LYS A 467 -6.71 47.34 6.94
N GLY A 468 -7.36 48.39 6.44
CA GLY A 468 -8.79 48.60 6.53
C GLY A 468 -9.27 49.24 7.82
N ARG A 469 -10.36 50.01 7.67
CA ARG A 469 -10.90 50.87 8.75
C ARG A 469 -11.36 50.09 9.98
N LYS A 470 -11.95 48.90 9.78
CA LYS A 470 -12.44 48.07 10.90
C LYS A 470 -11.31 47.54 11.80
N ALA A 471 -10.18 47.15 11.20
CA ALA A 471 -8.99 46.74 11.96
C ALA A 471 -8.38 47.94 12.70
N PHE A 472 -8.36 49.10 12.03
CA PHE A 472 -7.94 50.35 12.64
C PHE A 472 -8.88 50.80 13.78
N ASP A 473 -10.19 50.64 13.72
CA ASP A 473 -11.01 51.04 14.87
C ASP A 473 -10.84 50.08 16.06
N LYS A 474 -10.55 48.80 15.79
CA LYS A 474 -10.30 47.80 16.84
C LYS A 474 -8.98 48.04 17.57
N HIS A 475 -7.94 48.51 16.88
CA HIS A 475 -6.60 48.62 17.46
C HIS A 475 -6.50 49.55 18.68
N PHE A 476 -7.38 50.55 18.81
CA PHE A 476 -7.42 51.45 19.97
C PHE A 476 -7.66 50.72 21.30
N GLN A 477 -8.33 49.57 21.26
CA GLN A 477 -8.61 48.72 22.42
C GLN A 477 -7.59 47.57 22.56
N GLU A 478 -6.72 47.39 21.58
CA GLU A 478 -5.71 46.33 21.59
C GLU A 478 -4.54 46.71 22.49
N TRP A 479 -3.87 45.67 23.01
CA TRP A 479 -2.79 45.81 23.97
C TRP A 479 -1.66 46.72 23.47
N ARG A 480 -1.32 46.66 22.17
CA ARG A 480 -0.23 47.45 21.58
C ARG A 480 -0.49 48.96 21.69
N HIS A 481 -1.71 49.41 21.38
CA HIS A 481 -2.08 50.81 21.49
C HIS A 481 -2.19 51.24 22.96
N ALA A 482 -2.80 50.39 23.80
CA ALA A 482 -2.87 50.64 25.24
C ALA A 482 -1.49 50.74 25.90
N HIS A 483 -0.53 49.92 25.45
CA HIS A 483 0.86 49.96 25.90
C HIS A 483 1.57 51.23 25.42
N GLY A 484 1.40 51.64 24.16
CA GLY A 484 1.92 52.91 23.63
C GLY A 484 1.42 54.11 24.45
N MET A 485 0.11 54.16 24.74
CA MET A 485 -0.49 55.18 25.59
C MET A 485 0.06 55.16 27.02
N ARG A 486 0.30 53.96 27.58
CA ARG A 486 0.91 53.79 28.91
C ARG A 486 2.35 54.31 28.95
N CYS A 487 3.15 54.06 27.91
CA CYS A 487 4.51 54.59 27.80
C CYS A 487 4.54 56.12 27.72
N LEU A 488 3.51 56.75 27.13
CA LEU A 488 3.32 58.20 27.11
C LEU A 488 2.77 58.75 28.45
N GLY A 489 2.41 57.90 29.41
CA GLY A 489 1.82 58.30 30.69
C GLY A 489 0.38 58.80 30.57
N ILE A 490 -0.33 58.43 29.50
CA ILE A 490 -1.72 58.81 29.24
C ILE A 490 -2.64 57.60 29.50
N PRO A 491 -3.73 57.74 30.28
CA PRO A 491 -4.68 56.66 30.46
C PRO A 491 -5.48 56.42 29.17
N ASN A 492 -5.51 55.17 28.70
CA ASN A 492 -6.26 54.77 27.51
C ASN A 492 -7.78 54.81 27.78
N THR A 493 -8.39 55.98 27.59
CA THR A 493 -9.82 56.23 27.77
C THR A 493 -10.46 56.59 26.44
N ARG A 494 -11.79 56.48 26.34
CA ARG A 494 -12.55 56.79 25.09
C ARG A 494 -12.32 58.21 24.56
N GLN A 495 -11.84 59.14 25.38
CA GLN A 495 -11.49 60.52 24.97
C GLN A 495 -10.31 60.57 24.00
N PHE A 496 -9.48 59.53 23.96
CA PHE A 496 -8.32 59.42 23.07
C PHE A 496 -8.58 58.52 21.85
N HIS A 497 -9.84 58.11 21.62
CA HIS A 497 -10.20 57.32 20.45
C HIS A 497 -10.02 58.16 19.17
N GLU A 498 -9.51 57.56 18.09
CA GLU A 498 -9.13 58.22 16.83
C GLU A 498 -7.89 59.13 16.90
N ILE A 499 -7.17 59.19 18.02
CA ILE A 499 -5.92 59.93 18.11
C ILE A 499 -4.76 59.02 17.74
N VAL A 500 -4.04 59.45 16.72
CA VAL A 500 -3.00 58.65 16.06
C VAL A 500 -1.62 59.23 16.31
N GLY A 501 -1.54 60.57 16.33
CA GLY A 501 -0.32 61.33 16.53
C GLY A 501 0.06 61.44 18.00
N ILE A 502 1.36 61.30 18.29
CA ILE A 502 1.88 61.37 19.66
C ILE A 502 1.73 62.81 20.21
N GLU A 503 2.02 63.82 19.39
CA GLU A 503 1.92 65.23 19.76
C GLU A 503 0.48 65.62 20.12
N ASP A 504 -0.49 65.18 19.33
CA ASP A 504 -1.92 65.43 19.53
C ASP A 504 -2.43 64.80 20.83
N ALA A 505 -2.00 63.56 21.12
CA ALA A 505 -2.35 62.86 22.35
C ALA A 505 -1.82 63.61 23.59
N LEU A 506 -0.58 64.10 23.54
CA LEU A 506 0.02 64.88 24.62
C LEU A 506 -0.65 66.24 24.80
N ALA A 507 -0.99 66.93 23.71
CA ALA A 507 -1.71 68.21 23.74
C ALA A 507 -3.10 68.06 24.36
N LEU A 508 -3.84 67.03 23.96
CA LEU A 508 -5.16 66.74 24.53
C LEU A 508 -5.07 66.36 26.01
N TRP A 509 -4.09 65.54 26.39
CA TRP A 509 -3.89 65.16 27.78
C TRP A 509 -3.54 66.36 28.66
N LYS A 510 -2.70 67.29 28.18
CA LYS A 510 -2.39 68.54 28.88
C LYS A 510 -3.63 69.39 29.09
N LYS A 511 -4.52 69.48 28.08
CA LYS A 511 -5.80 70.20 28.17
C LYS A 511 -6.74 69.57 29.20
N ILE A 512 -6.88 68.24 29.19
CA ILE A 512 -7.71 67.48 30.15
C ILE A 512 -7.18 67.60 31.57
N LYS A 513 -5.85 67.52 31.76
CA LYS A 513 -5.21 67.68 33.07
C LYS A 513 -5.40 69.08 33.63
N GLY A 514 -5.44 70.10 32.76
CA GLY A 514 -5.74 71.49 33.13
C GLY A 514 -7.22 71.77 33.41
N THR A 515 -8.15 70.93 32.96
CA THR A 515 -9.60 71.06 33.19
C THR A 515 -10.14 70.20 34.33
N LYS A 516 -9.33 69.29 34.90
CA LYS A 516 -9.73 68.56 36.12
C LYS A 516 -9.93 69.58 37.26
N PRO A 517 -11.13 69.71 37.84
CA PRO A 517 -11.33 70.56 39.01
C PRO A 517 -10.50 70.02 40.17
N GLU A 518 -10.02 70.91 41.03
CA GLU A 518 -9.23 70.65 42.25
C GLU A 518 -10.01 69.84 43.32
N GLY A 519 -10.59 68.71 42.95
CA GLY A 519 -11.38 67.84 43.82
C GLY A 519 -10.55 67.04 44.84
N SER A 520 -9.23 67.18 44.84
CA SER A 520 -8.33 66.50 45.80
C SER A 520 -7.71 67.46 46.84
N LYS A 521 -8.20 68.70 46.94
CA LYS A 521 -7.79 69.66 47.99
C LYS A 521 -8.76 69.76 49.17
N LYS A 522 -9.80 68.91 49.26
CA LYS A 522 -10.72 68.94 50.41
C LYS A 522 -10.08 68.46 51.72
N ASP A 523 -9.13 67.53 51.66
CA ASP A 523 -8.40 67.05 52.84
C ASP A 523 -7.40 68.07 53.41
N GLN A 524 -7.12 69.17 52.70
CA GLN A 524 -6.21 70.23 53.18
C GLN A 524 -6.92 71.39 53.87
N ILE A 525 -8.26 71.45 53.86
CA ILE A 525 -9.03 72.58 54.41
C ILE A 525 -9.63 72.24 55.79
N GLU A 526 -9.61 70.97 56.21
CA GLU A 526 -10.12 70.54 57.51
C GLU A 526 -9.06 70.79 58.60
N GLU A 527 -9.26 71.86 59.35
CA GLU A 527 -8.41 72.31 60.45
C GLU A 527 -8.87 71.67 61.79
N PHE A 528 -7.92 71.08 62.53
CA PHE A 528 -8.12 70.42 63.82
C PHE A 528 -7.34 71.17 64.90
N GLU A 529 -8.00 71.46 66.03
CA GLU A 529 -7.37 72.07 67.21
C GLU A 529 -6.97 71.03 68.26
N ASP A 530 -5.81 71.20 68.89
CA ASP A 530 -5.39 70.44 70.07
C ASP A 530 -5.95 71.04 71.38
N SER A 531 -5.69 70.38 72.52
CA SER A 531 -6.15 70.86 73.83
C SER A 531 -5.50 72.16 74.31
N GLU A 532 -4.43 72.61 73.65
CA GLU A 532 -3.73 73.87 73.92
C GLU A 532 -4.17 75.00 72.97
N GLY A 533 -5.03 74.70 71.98
CA GLY A 533 -5.61 75.64 71.03
C GLY A 533 -4.78 75.87 69.77
N ASN A 534 -3.83 74.98 69.43
CA ASN A 534 -3.07 75.09 68.19
C ASN A 534 -3.80 74.42 67.03
N VAL A 535 -3.86 75.09 65.88
CA VAL A 535 -4.59 74.62 64.68
C VAL A 535 -3.66 73.88 63.71
N PHE A 536 -4.02 72.65 63.34
CA PHE A 536 -3.27 71.82 62.40
C PHE A 536 -4.17 71.28 61.26
N ASN A 537 -3.56 71.02 60.10
CA ASN A 537 -4.18 70.19 59.06
C ASN A 537 -4.44 68.78 59.62
N LYS A 538 -5.60 68.17 59.31
CA LYS A 538 -5.98 66.79 59.64
C LYS A 538 -4.84 65.77 59.62
N LYS A 539 -4.04 65.72 58.55
CA LYS A 539 -2.93 64.76 58.42
C LYS A 539 -1.85 65.02 59.46
N THR A 540 -1.50 66.28 59.68
CA THR A 540 -0.50 66.70 60.68
C THR A 540 -1.01 66.43 62.10
N TYR A 541 -2.29 66.72 62.36
CA TYR A 541 -2.94 66.44 63.63
C TYR A 541 -2.96 64.94 63.96
N GLU A 542 -3.35 64.10 62.99
CA GLU A 542 -3.36 62.65 63.18
C GLU A 542 -1.95 62.06 63.37
N ASP A 543 -0.95 62.57 62.66
CA ASP A 543 0.44 62.13 62.82
C ASP A 543 1.03 62.57 64.17
N LEU A 544 0.77 63.81 64.62
CA LEU A 544 1.18 64.29 65.94
C LEU A 544 0.48 63.52 67.07
N LYS A 545 -0.80 63.20 66.91
CA LYS A 545 -1.57 62.36 67.84
C LYS A 545 -1.04 60.92 67.89
N ARG A 546 -0.64 60.33 66.75
CA ARG A 546 0.00 58.99 66.73
C ARG A 546 1.38 58.99 67.36
N GLN A 547 2.13 60.09 67.26
CA GLN A 547 3.43 60.26 67.90
C GLN A 547 3.32 60.60 69.40
N GLY A 548 2.12 60.90 69.89
CA GLY A 548 1.83 61.21 71.30
C GLY A 548 2.30 62.60 71.74
N ILE A 549 2.44 63.53 70.79
CA ILE A 549 2.95 64.89 71.03
C ILE A 549 1.80 65.86 71.38
N ILE A 550 0.58 65.60 70.89
CA ILE A 550 -0.66 66.36 71.16
C ILE A 550 -1.80 65.45 71.62
#